data_AF-A0A1C7MD27-F1
#
_entry.id   AF-A0A1C7MD27-F1
#
_cell.length_a   1.000
_cell.length_b   1.000
_cell.length_c   1.000
_cell.angle_alpha   90.00
_cell.angle_beta   90.00
_cell.angle_gamma   90.00
#
_symmetry.space_group_name_H-M   'P 1'
#
loop_
_entity.id
_entity.type
_entity.pdbx_description
1 polymer ?
#
loop_
_entity_poly.entity_id
_entity_poly.type
_entity_poly.pdbx_seq_one_letter_code
_entity_poly.pdbx_strand_id
1 'polypeptide(L)'
;MTGATEYTDCNGLLTTSGGQFPSSSVFEIANQGIPLSRLVIGKLGSTADGSSGFMDPQTLGTCVAQAKSQGWSAGVMAFQFPHADTNWITAARGSTFPIA
;
A
#
# COMPACT_ATOMS: atom_id res chain seq x y z
N MET A 1 7.87 -13.84 12.85
CA MET A 1 7.33 -13.99 11.48
C MET A 1 8.15 -13.08 10.57
N THR A 2 8.62 -13.57 9.43
CA THR A 2 9.41 -12.77 8.48
C THR A 2 8.57 -11.59 7.99
N GLY A 3 9.12 -10.37 7.94
CA GLY A 3 8.41 -9.25 7.35
C GLY A 3 7.38 -8.55 8.25
N ALA A 4 7.34 -8.84 9.56
CA ALA A 4 6.25 -8.38 10.45
C ALA A 4 6.19 -6.86 10.66
N THR A 5 7.31 -6.15 10.49
CA THR A 5 7.40 -4.70 10.70
C THR A 5 7.43 -3.92 9.39
N GLU A 6 7.60 -4.62 8.28
CA GLU A 6 7.80 -4.07 6.96
C GLU A 6 6.50 -3.52 6.38
N TYR A 7 6.60 -2.35 5.73
CA TYR A 7 5.48 -1.64 5.09
C TYR A 7 4.31 -1.32 6.03
N THR A 8 4.57 -1.17 7.33
CA THR A 8 3.54 -0.82 8.34
C THR A 8 3.27 0.68 8.43
N ASP A 9 4.14 1.51 7.83
CA ASP A 9 3.99 2.94 7.66
C ASP A 9 4.23 3.40 6.21
N CYS A 10 4.02 4.68 5.93
CA CYS A 10 4.20 5.21 4.58
C CYS A 10 5.66 5.29 4.14
N ASN A 11 6.62 5.48 5.07
CA ASN A 11 8.02 5.57 4.69
C ASN A 11 8.55 4.22 4.17
N GLY A 12 8.25 3.14 4.91
CA GLY A 12 8.58 1.78 4.52
C GLY A 12 7.86 1.33 3.25
N LEU A 13 6.59 1.72 3.10
CA LEU A 13 5.79 1.38 1.93
C LEU A 13 6.24 2.12 0.66
N LEU A 14 6.54 3.42 0.77
CA LEU A 14 6.72 4.29 -0.40
C LEU A 14 8.18 4.55 -0.75
N THR A 15 9.06 4.77 0.24
CA THR A 15 10.35 5.44 0.00
C THR A 15 11.57 4.57 0.34
N THR A 16 11.57 3.91 1.49
CA THR A 16 12.73 3.14 1.97
C THR A 16 12.24 1.87 2.61
N SER A 17 12.27 0.79 1.85
CA SER A 17 12.09 -0.55 2.40
C SER A 17 13.31 -0.94 3.25
N GLY A 18 13.11 -1.87 4.16
CA GLY A 18 14.16 -2.30 5.08
C GLY A 18 14.00 -3.76 5.45
N GLY A 19 14.81 -4.18 6.42
CA GLY A 19 14.72 -5.53 6.99
C GLY A 19 14.93 -6.61 5.93
N GLN A 20 13.93 -7.48 5.80
CA GLN A 20 14.02 -8.68 4.97
C GLN A 20 13.78 -8.44 3.48
N PHE A 21 13.22 -7.27 3.11
CA PHE A 21 12.83 -6.97 1.74
C PHE A 21 13.44 -5.64 1.26
N PRO A 22 14.77 -5.50 1.18
CA PRO A 22 15.40 -4.26 0.73
C PRO A 22 15.05 -3.93 -0.73
N SER A 23 15.09 -2.64 -1.08
CA SER A 23 14.84 -2.10 -2.44
C SER A 23 13.48 -2.45 -3.06
N SER A 24 12.45 -2.61 -2.23
CA SER A 24 11.12 -3.07 -2.61
C SER A 24 9.98 -2.10 -2.28
N SER A 25 10.28 -0.90 -1.76
CA SER A 25 9.24 0.14 -1.62
C SER A 25 8.85 0.68 -3.00
N VAL A 26 7.68 1.34 -3.09
CA VAL A 26 7.12 1.78 -4.38
C VAL A 26 8.11 2.61 -5.21
N PHE A 27 8.79 3.57 -4.59
CA PHE A 27 9.73 4.44 -5.31
C PHE A 27 11.10 3.80 -5.53
N GLU A 28 11.52 2.86 -4.68
CA GLU A 28 12.70 2.05 -4.96
C GLU A 28 12.49 1.15 -6.19
N ILE A 29 11.32 0.50 -6.29
CA ILE A 29 10.94 -0.30 -7.47
C ILE A 29 10.88 0.59 -8.72
N ALA A 30 10.31 1.80 -8.58
CA ALA A 30 10.24 2.73 -9.70
C ALA A 30 11.64 3.16 -10.20
N ASN A 31 12.60 3.34 -9.29
CA ASN A 31 13.99 3.64 -9.62
C ASN A 31 14.70 2.50 -10.38
N GLN A 32 14.15 1.28 -10.38
CA GLN A 32 14.61 0.17 -11.22
C GLN A 32 14.00 0.16 -12.64
N GLY A 33 13.28 1.22 -13.01
CA GLY A 33 12.74 1.41 -14.36
C GLY A 33 11.30 0.96 -14.56
N ILE A 34 10.59 0.56 -13.50
CA ILE A 34 9.16 0.22 -13.59
C ILE A 34 8.33 1.51 -13.44
N PRO A 35 7.49 1.89 -14.42
CA PRO A 35 6.71 3.11 -14.32
C PRO A 35 5.77 3.13 -13.11
N LEU A 36 5.67 4.27 -12.42
CA LEU A 36 4.77 4.46 -11.28
C LEU A 36 3.30 4.18 -11.59
N SER A 37 2.89 4.34 -12.86
CA SER A 37 1.54 4.02 -13.34
C SER A 37 1.24 2.51 -13.41
N ARG A 38 2.24 1.64 -13.15
CA ARG A 38 2.10 0.18 -13.18
C ARG A 38 2.29 -0.50 -11.82
N LEU A 39 2.65 0.26 -10.77
CA LEU A 39 2.95 -0.30 -9.44
C LEU A 39 1.72 -0.28 -8.55
N VAL A 40 0.94 -1.36 -8.52
CA VAL A 40 -0.24 -1.47 -7.65
C VAL A 40 0.19 -1.75 -6.21
N ILE A 41 -0.37 -1.02 -5.24
CA ILE A 41 -0.13 -1.25 -3.81
C ILE A 41 -1.08 -2.35 -3.32
N GLY A 42 -0.54 -3.52 -2.95
CA GLY A 42 -1.32 -4.63 -2.41
C GLY A 42 -1.35 -4.63 -0.88
N LYS A 43 -2.54 -4.74 -0.27
CA LYS A 43 -2.70 -4.77 1.19
C LYS A 43 -3.76 -5.75 1.68
N LEU A 44 -3.57 -6.21 2.91
CA LEU A 44 -4.49 -7.14 3.56
C LEU A 44 -5.79 -6.45 4.02
N GLY A 45 -6.92 -7.14 3.91
CA GLY A 45 -8.23 -6.72 4.40
C GLY A 45 -8.29 -6.72 5.93
N SER A 46 -7.74 -7.77 6.53
CA SER A 46 -7.61 -7.92 7.99
C SER A 46 -6.30 -8.62 8.36
N THR A 47 -5.98 -8.63 9.66
CA THR A 47 -4.86 -9.40 10.20
C THR A 47 -5.06 -10.92 10.10
N ALA A 48 -6.28 -11.40 9.84
CA ALA A 48 -6.55 -12.82 9.63
C ALA A 48 -6.21 -13.31 8.21
N ASP A 49 -6.01 -12.40 7.26
CA ASP A 49 -5.79 -12.72 5.84
C ASP A 49 -4.32 -13.02 5.49
N GLY A 50 -3.42 -12.91 6.46
CA GLY A 50 -2.01 -13.20 6.26
C GLY A 50 -1.20 -13.08 7.55
N SER A 51 0.04 -13.54 7.50
CA SER A 51 0.92 -13.58 8.68
C SER A 51 1.67 -12.25 8.94
N SER A 52 1.77 -11.37 7.93
CA SER A 52 2.45 -10.07 8.02
C SER A 52 1.96 -9.13 6.91
N GLY A 53 2.34 -7.84 6.97
CA GLY A 53 2.03 -6.85 5.93
C GLY A 53 0.67 -6.16 6.03
N PHE A 54 -0.12 -6.46 7.08
CA PHE A 54 -1.33 -5.70 7.39
C PHE A 54 -0.98 -4.24 7.71
N MET A 55 -1.82 -3.33 7.24
CA MET A 55 -1.75 -1.90 7.53
C MET A 55 -3.18 -1.42 7.72
N ASP A 56 -3.38 -0.59 8.75
CA ASP A 56 -4.65 0.06 8.99
C ASP A 56 -5.14 0.80 7.72
N PRO A 57 -6.40 0.62 7.27
CA PRO A 57 -6.88 1.19 6.01
C PRO A 57 -6.83 2.72 5.94
N GLN A 58 -7.04 3.43 7.06
CA GLN A 58 -6.95 4.89 7.13
C GLN A 58 -5.50 5.36 6.98
N THR A 59 -4.57 4.62 7.60
CA THR A 59 -3.12 4.84 7.40
C THR A 59 -2.76 4.62 5.94
N LEU A 60 -3.25 3.54 5.31
CA LEU A 60 -3.07 3.28 3.88
C LEU A 60 -3.59 4.43 3.01
N GLY A 61 -4.78 4.99 3.33
CA GLY A 61 -5.32 6.16 2.63
C GLY A 61 -4.39 7.38 2.68
N THR A 62 -3.71 7.59 3.81
CA THR A 62 -2.68 8.65 3.94
C THR A 62 -1.50 8.37 3.01
N CYS A 63 -1.00 7.14 2.97
CA CYS A 63 0.11 6.77 2.09
C CYS A 63 -0.28 6.87 0.61
N VAL A 64 -1.51 6.48 0.24
CA VAL A 64 -2.03 6.61 -1.12
C VAL A 64 -2.06 8.08 -1.57
N ALA A 65 -2.48 8.99 -0.70
CA ALA A 65 -2.44 10.43 -0.99
C ALA A 65 -1.01 10.95 -1.18
N GLN A 66 -0.07 10.53 -0.32
CA GLN A 66 1.35 10.87 -0.45
C GLN A 66 1.99 10.30 -1.72
N ALA A 67 1.63 9.08 -2.12
CA ALA A 67 2.11 8.47 -3.34
C ALA A 67 1.60 9.25 -4.56
N LYS A 68 0.31 9.60 -4.57
CA LYS A 68 -0.33 10.36 -5.65
C LYS A 68 0.30 11.73 -5.84
N SER A 69 0.63 12.45 -4.77
CA SER A 69 1.29 13.76 -4.85
C SER A 69 2.71 13.67 -5.43
N GLN A 70 3.31 12.48 -5.42
CA GLN A 70 4.63 12.17 -5.99
C GLN A 70 4.55 11.51 -7.38
N GLY A 71 3.40 11.59 -8.05
CA GLY A 71 3.22 11.14 -9.43
C GLY A 71 2.78 9.69 -9.61
N TRP A 72 2.55 8.96 -8.52
CA TRP A 72 1.99 7.61 -8.58
C TRP A 72 0.51 7.61 -9.03
N SER A 73 0.11 6.61 -9.83
CA SER A 73 -1.23 6.59 -10.45
C SER A 73 -1.83 5.21 -10.73
N ALA A 74 -1.26 4.13 -10.19
CA ALA A 74 -1.70 2.77 -10.53
C ALA A 74 -3.01 2.34 -9.85
N GLY A 75 -3.05 2.28 -8.51
CA GLY A 75 -4.21 1.81 -7.75
C GLY A 75 -3.85 0.90 -6.56
N VAL A 76 -4.86 0.55 -5.76
CA VAL A 76 -4.73 -0.33 -4.58
C VAL A 76 -5.41 -1.67 -4.88
N MET A 77 -4.74 -2.77 -4.56
CA MET A 77 -5.33 -4.12 -4.55
C MET A 77 -5.56 -4.53 -3.09
N ALA A 78 -6.72 -5.12 -2.82
CA ALA A 78 -7.09 -5.60 -1.49
C ALA A 78 -7.17 -7.12 -1.47
N PHE A 79 -6.53 -7.73 -0.47
CA PHE A 79 -6.61 -9.16 -0.19
C PHE A 79 -7.13 -9.40 1.24
N GLN A 80 -8.38 -9.80 1.46
CA GLN A 80 -9.33 -10.28 0.48
C GLN A 80 -10.75 -9.92 0.89
N PHE A 81 -11.69 -10.07 -0.05
CA PHE A 81 -13.10 -10.12 0.27
C PHE A 81 -13.41 -11.40 1.08
N PRO A 82 -14.29 -11.36 2.12
CA PRO A 82 -15.11 -10.22 2.53
C PRO A 82 -14.48 -9.25 3.51
N HIS A 83 -13.26 -9.49 4.02
CA HIS A 83 -12.64 -8.63 5.03
C HIS A 83 -12.27 -7.23 4.50
N ALA A 84 -11.87 -7.13 3.23
CA ALA A 84 -11.69 -5.87 2.51
C ALA A 84 -13.02 -5.40 1.90
N ASP A 85 -13.98 -5.08 2.75
CA ASP A 85 -15.33 -4.64 2.37
C ASP A 85 -15.37 -3.18 1.89
N THR A 86 -16.58 -2.62 1.73
CA THR A 86 -16.77 -1.23 1.33
C THR A 86 -16.20 -0.22 2.32
N ASN A 87 -16.17 -0.53 3.61
CA ASN A 87 -15.58 0.35 4.62
C ASN A 87 -14.06 0.37 4.47
N TRP A 88 -13.45 -0.79 4.29
CA TRP A 88 -12.02 -0.91 4.00
C TRP A 88 -11.64 -0.13 2.75
N ILE A 89 -12.38 -0.33 1.64
CA ILE A 89 -12.11 0.35 0.36
C ILE A 89 -12.27 1.88 0.52
N THR A 90 -13.28 2.34 1.25
CA THR A 90 -13.53 3.77 1.49
C THR A 90 -12.42 4.41 2.32
N ALA A 91 -11.90 3.71 3.33
CA ALA A 91 -10.77 4.19 4.12
C ALA A 91 -9.46 4.19 3.30
N ALA A 92 -9.17 3.09 2.60
CA ALA A 92 -7.94 2.93 1.80
C ALA A 92 -7.83 3.90 0.62
N ARG A 93 -8.95 4.25 -0.03
CA ARG A 93 -8.94 5.25 -1.12
C ARG A 93 -8.73 6.68 -0.61
N GLY A 94 -9.13 6.96 0.63
CA GLY A 94 -9.19 8.31 1.18
C GLY A 94 -9.93 9.29 0.26
N SER A 95 -9.37 10.49 0.09
CA SER A 95 -9.84 11.49 -0.88
C SER A 95 -9.14 11.39 -2.25
N THR A 96 -8.20 10.47 -2.42
CA THR A 96 -7.29 10.40 -3.57
C THR A 96 -7.97 9.92 -4.85
N PHE A 97 -8.90 8.98 -4.70
CA PHE A 97 -9.75 8.53 -5.79
C PHE A 97 -11.15 9.10 -5.54
N PRO A 98 -11.73 9.96 -6.43
CA PRO A 98 -13.09 10.47 -6.28
C PRO A 98 -14.14 9.42 -6.68
N ILE A 99 -15.30 9.42 -6.01
CA ILE A 99 -16.47 8.62 -6.42
C ILE A 99 -17.18 9.50 -7.45
N ALA A 100 -17.20 9.04 -8.71
CA ALA A 100 -17.95 9.72 -9.77
C ALA A 100 -19.46 9.51 -9.59
#